data_AF-A0A9P5XC03-F1
#
_entry.id   AF-A0A9P5XC03-F1
#
_cell.length_a   1.000
_cell.length_b   1.000
_cell.length_c   1.000
_cell.angle_alpha   90.00
_cell.angle_beta   90.00
_cell.angle_gamma   90.00
#
_symmetry.space_group_name_H-M   'P 1'
#
loop_
_entity.id
_entity.type
_entity.pdbx_description
1 polymer ?
#
loop_
_entity_poly.entity_id
_entity_poly.type
_entity_poly.pdbx_seq_one_letter_code
_entity_poly.pdbx_strand_id
1 'polypeptide(L)'
;MALSRQLFIDDRDPSITYDPGSQGASPWAQQGTEGEFMGTTTYITSEGASAEIRFSGALITVYGTITSTSLRTQPDDPMTEYFLDSDTPSSYQARSTNNVQKQVQFYRSPSLSPGPHTL
;
A
#
# COMPACT_ATOMS: atom_id res chain seq x y z
N MET A 1 -14.97 14.98 24.77
CA MET A 1 -13.88 14.26 24.05
C MET A 1 -14.54 13.38 23.02
N ALA A 2 -14.29 13.58 21.73
CA ALA A 2 -14.78 12.67 20.69
C ALA A 2 -13.86 11.44 20.66
N LEU A 3 -14.44 10.24 20.65
CA LEU A 3 -13.68 8.99 20.49
C LEU A 3 -13.13 8.94 19.07
N SER A 4 -11.82 8.69 18.91
CA SER A 4 -11.24 8.37 17.62
C SER A 4 -11.66 6.95 17.22
N ARG A 5 -12.26 6.80 16.03
CA ARG A 5 -12.57 5.48 15.46
C ARG A 5 -11.43 5.07 14.53
N GLN A 6 -10.79 3.95 14.84
CA GLN A 6 -9.81 3.33 13.93
C GLN A 6 -10.50 2.25 13.10
N LEU A 7 -10.22 2.23 11.80
CA LEU A 7 -10.68 1.22 10.86
C LEU A 7 -9.43 0.59 10.22
N PHE A 8 -9.40 -0.73 10.16
CA PHE A 8 -8.40 -1.49 9.42
C PHE A 8 -9.07 -2.03 8.16
N ILE A 9 -8.44 -1.79 7.02
CA ILE A 9 -8.94 -2.15 5.70
C ILE A 9 -7.97 -3.16 5.11
N ASP A 10 -8.51 -4.27 4.65
CA ASP A 10 -7.74 -5.33 4.00
C ASP A 10 -7.38 -4.94 2.57
N ASP A 11 -6.26 -5.44 2.05
CA ASP A 11 -5.84 -5.18 0.67
C ASP A 11 -6.84 -5.74 -0.37
N ARG A 12 -7.74 -6.65 0.03
CA ARG A 12 -8.82 -7.15 -0.84
C ARG A 12 -10.17 -6.49 -0.60
N ASP A 13 -10.21 -5.43 0.21
CA ASP A 13 -11.45 -4.68 0.44
C ASP A 13 -11.93 -4.03 -0.87
N PRO A 14 -13.22 -4.15 -1.22
CA PRO A 14 -13.75 -3.61 -2.47
C PRO A 14 -13.72 -2.08 -2.57
N SER A 15 -13.38 -1.36 -1.50
CA SER A 15 -13.11 0.08 -1.54
C SER A 15 -11.78 0.44 -2.19
N ILE A 16 -10.88 -0.54 -2.38
CA ILE A 16 -9.58 -0.36 -3.05
C ILE A 16 -9.73 -0.67 -4.54
N THR A 17 -9.35 0.27 -5.39
CA THR A 17 -9.30 0.09 -6.84
C THR A 17 -7.86 -0.12 -7.28
N TYR A 18 -7.58 -1.25 -7.91
CA TYR A 18 -6.27 -1.58 -8.47
C TYR A 18 -6.23 -1.28 -9.97
N ASP A 19 -5.39 -0.34 -10.38
CA ASP A 19 -5.17 0.03 -11.78
C ASP A 19 -3.91 -0.68 -12.30
N PRO A 20 -4.01 -1.46 -13.41
CA PRO A 20 -2.85 -2.12 -14.00
C PRO A 20 -1.86 -1.16 -14.68
N GLY A 21 -2.21 0.11 -14.83
CA GLY A 21 -1.44 1.11 -15.56
C GLY A 21 -1.55 0.94 -17.07
N SER A 22 -0.55 1.44 -17.80
CA SER A 22 -0.55 1.44 -19.27
C SER A 22 -0.22 0.08 -19.91
N GLN A 23 0.03 -0.94 -19.10
CA GLN A 23 0.44 -2.27 -19.56
C GLN A 23 -0.81 -3.11 -19.87
N GLY A 24 -0.86 -3.72 -21.06
CA GLY A 24 -2.04 -4.43 -21.55
C GLY A 24 -2.48 -5.66 -20.74
N ALA A 25 -1.66 -6.14 -19.80
CA ALA A 25 -1.99 -7.18 -18.84
C ALA A 25 -1.79 -6.68 -17.42
N SER A 26 -2.68 -7.06 -16.49
CA SER A 26 -2.60 -6.62 -15.10
C SER A 26 -1.35 -7.19 -14.41
N PRO A 27 -0.48 -6.34 -13.84
CA PRO A 27 0.67 -6.79 -13.06
C PRO A 27 0.31 -7.11 -11.61
N TRP A 28 -0.95 -6.92 -11.20
CA TRP A 28 -1.42 -7.23 -9.87
C TRP A 28 -1.61 -8.74 -9.70
N ALA A 29 -0.95 -9.28 -8.69
CA ALA A 29 -1.07 -10.66 -8.26
C ALA A 29 -1.46 -10.71 -6.78
N GLN A 30 -2.06 -11.83 -6.38
CA GLN A 30 -2.51 -12.04 -5.01
C GLN A 30 -1.77 -13.21 -4.39
N GLN A 31 -1.32 -13.02 -3.16
CA GLN A 31 -0.78 -14.04 -2.27
C GLN A 31 -1.32 -13.78 -0.85
N GLY A 32 -0.62 -14.30 0.15
CA GLY A 32 -1.08 -14.30 1.52
C GLY A 32 -0.34 -15.35 2.33
N THR A 33 0.13 -14.96 3.51
CA THR A 33 0.75 -15.84 4.50
C THR A 33 0.35 -15.42 5.91
N GLU A 34 0.52 -16.32 6.86
CA GLU A 34 0.31 -16.01 8.28
C GLU A 34 1.16 -14.80 8.71
N GLY A 35 0.55 -13.79 9.32
CA GLY A 35 1.21 -12.55 9.75
C GLY A 35 0.99 -11.35 8.82
N GLU A 36 0.39 -11.54 7.65
CA GLU A 36 -0.23 -10.45 6.88
C GLU A 36 -1.64 -10.17 7.44
N PHE A 37 -2.14 -8.94 7.26
CA PHE A 37 -3.49 -8.61 7.71
C PHE A 37 -4.49 -9.50 6.96
N MET A 38 -5.38 -10.16 7.71
CA MET A 38 -6.28 -11.20 7.21
C MET A 38 -5.61 -12.34 6.41
N GLY A 39 -4.28 -12.48 6.48
CA GLY A 39 -3.52 -13.47 5.73
C GLY A 39 -3.49 -13.21 4.22
N THR A 40 -3.61 -11.95 3.78
CA THR A 40 -3.69 -11.57 2.37
C THR A 40 -2.66 -10.51 1.99
N THR A 41 -2.23 -10.54 0.73
CA THR A 41 -1.39 -9.50 0.14
C THR A 41 -1.59 -9.44 -1.36
N THR A 42 -1.72 -8.23 -1.88
CA THR A 42 -1.85 -7.89 -3.29
C THR A 42 -0.62 -7.10 -3.68
N TYR A 43 0.11 -7.58 -4.68
CA TYR A 43 1.43 -7.07 -5.04
C TYR A 43 1.57 -6.93 -6.56
N ILE A 44 2.51 -6.08 -6.98
CA ILE A 44 2.82 -5.85 -8.39
C ILE A 44 4.03 -6.67 -8.83
N THR A 45 4.01 -7.15 -10.08
CA THR A 45 5.16 -7.82 -10.72
C THR A 45 5.94 -6.92 -11.68
N SER A 46 5.40 -5.74 -12.02
CA SER A 46 6.05 -4.73 -12.86
C SER A 46 5.65 -3.32 -12.42
N GLU A 47 6.50 -2.35 -12.75
CA GLU A 47 6.30 -0.94 -12.44
C GLU A 47 5.11 -0.32 -13.19
N GLY A 48 4.56 0.77 -12.66
CA GLY A 48 3.55 1.60 -13.31
C GLY A 48 2.09 1.30 -12.95
N ALA A 49 1.84 0.30 -12.10
CA ALA A 49 0.53 0.03 -11.52
C ALA A 49 0.28 0.86 -10.25
N SER A 50 -1.00 1.13 -9.95
CA SER A 50 -1.41 1.92 -8.78
C SER A 50 -2.62 1.30 -8.06
N ALA A 51 -2.79 1.67 -6.79
CA ALA A 51 -3.96 1.35 -6.00
C ALA A 51 -4.53 2.66 -5.45
N GLU A 52 -5.85 2.83 -5.54
CA GLU A 52 -6.58 4.03 -5.07
C GLU A 52 -7.59 3.61 -4.00
N ILE A 53 -7.69 4.41 -2.93
CA ILE A 53 -8.75 4.30 -1.93
C ILE A 53 -9.35 5.67 -1.59
N ARG A 54 -10.69 5.74 -1.62
CA ARG A 54 -11.43 6.87 -1.07
C ARG A 54 -11.82 6.59 0.37
N PHE A 55 -11.49 7.49 1.29
CA PHE A 55 -11.79 7.34 2.71
C PHE A 55 -12.38 8.62 3.29
N SER A 56 -13.14 8.49 4.39
CA SER A 56 -13.60 9.63 5.18
C SER A 56 -12.92 9.59 6.54
N GLY A 57 -11.98 10.51 6.78
CA GLY A 57 -11.15 10.46 7.98
C GLY A 57 -10.32 11.72 8.18
N ALA A 58 -9.40 11.65 9.13
CA ALA A 58 -8.43 12.72 9.43
C ALA A 58 -6.97 12.21 9.37
N LEU A 59 -6.79 10.93 9.05
CA LEU A 59 -5.51 10.23 8.99
C LEU A 59 -5.67 8.93 8.20
N ILE A 60 -4.68 8.59 7.38
CA ILE A 60 -4.54 7.26 6.77
C ILE A 60 -3.09 6.77 6.92
N THR A 61 -2.93 5.46 7.10
CA THR A 61 -1.62 4.80 7.19
C THR A 61 -1.67 3.55 6.32
N VAL A 62 -0.63 3.34 5.51
CA VAL A 62 -0.47 2.15 4.66
C VAL A 62 0.61 1.27 5.25
N TYR A 63 0.28 -0.01 5.42
CA TYR A 63 1.19 -1.05 5.84
C TYR A 63 1.32 -2.10 4.74
N GLY A 64 2.48 -2.74 4.66
CA GLY A 64 2.71 -3.80 3.69
C GLY A 64 3.80 -4.78 4.10
N THR A 65 4.10 -5.68 3.15
CA THR A 65 5.16 -6.69 3.25
C THR A 65 6.29 -6.33 2.30
N ILE A 66 7.53 -6.36 2.79
CA ILE A 66 8.73 -6.31 1.96
C ILE A 66 9.27 -7.73 1.85
N THR A 67 9.34 -8.26 0.62
CA THR A 67 9.86 -9.61 0.36
C THR A 67 11.37 -9.69 0.62
N SER A 68 11.89 -10.90 0.81
CA SER A 68 13.33 -11.09 0.99
C SER A 68 14.09 -10.88 -0.31
N THR A 69 15.36 -10.45 -0.22
CA THR A 69 16.25 -10.29 -1.37
C THR A 69 16.42 -11.59 -2.17
N SER A 70 16.31 -12.75 -1.53
CA SER A 70 16.36 -14.07 -2.17
C SER A 70 15.14 -14.43 -3.01
N LEU A 71 14.01 -13.73 -2.83
CA LEU A 71 12.74 -13.99 -3.53
C LEU A 71 12.41 -12.90 -4.55
N ARG A 72 13.23 -11.86 -4.69
CA ARG A 72 13.02 -10.81 -5.68
C ARG A 72 13.44 -11.24 -7.07
N THR A 73 12.68 -10.78 -8.05
CA THR A 73 13.00 -10.90 -9.47
C THR A 73 13.80 -9.69 -9.98
N GLN A 74 13.73 -8.55 -9.28
CA GLN A 74 14.45 -7.32 -9.63
C GLN A 74 15.66 -7.08 -8.72
N PRO A 75 16.77 -6.53 -9.26
CA PRO A 75 17.99 -6.29 -8.49
C PRO A 75 17.80 -5.19 -7.44
N ASP A 76 17.04 -4.14 -7.77
CA ASP A 76 16.86 -2.96 -6.93
C ASP A 76 15.70 -3.11 -5.93
N ASP A 77 15.77 -2.33 -4.86
CA ASP A 77 14.66 -2.18 -3.93
C ASP A 77 13.48 -1.47 -4.62
N PRO A 78 12.23 -1.94 -4.45
CA PRO A 78 11.08 -1.25 -5.01
C PRO A 78 10.85 0.10 -4.32
N MET A 79 10.42 1.08 -5.11
CA MET A 79 9.99 2.41 -4.66
C MET A 79 8.49 2.55 -4.94
N THR A 80 7.75 3.10 -3.97
CA THR A 80 6.32 3.45 -4.14
C THR A 80 6.12 4.94 -3.87
N GLU A 81 5.16 5.55 -4.56
CA GLU A 81 4.75 6.95 -4.35
C GLU A 81 3.30 7.01 -3.88
N TYR A 82 3.01 7.92 -2.96
CA TYR A 82 1.70 8.11 -2.34
C TYR A 82 1.18 9.52 -2.64
N PHE A 83 0.04 9.61 -3.30
CA PHE A 83 -0.60 10.86 -3.71
C PHE A 83 -1.88 11.08 -2.91
N LEU A 84 -1.88 12.05 -1.99
CA LEU A 84 -3.07 12.37 -1.21
C LEU A 84 -3.77 13.59 -1.80
N ASP A 85 -5.05 13.48 -2.15
CA ASP A 85 -5.90 14.59 -2.64
C ASP A 85 -5.33 15.42 -3.82
N SER A 86 -4.43 14.86 -4.63
CA SER A 86 -3.66 15.55 -5.69
C SER A 86 -2.49 16.43 -5.23
N ASP A 87 -2.01 16.23 -4.00
CA ASP A 87 -0.80 16.87 -3.48
C ASP A 87 0.49 16.25 -4.05
N THR A 88 1.62 16.90 -3.74
CA THR A 88 2.97 16.38 -4.01
C THR A 88 3.14 14.98 -3.42
N PRO A 89 3.66 14.00 -4.20
CA PRO A 89 3.80 12.64 -3.72
C PRO A 89 4.78 12.53 -2.56
N SER A 90 4.50 11.60 -1.66
CA SER A 90 5.47 11.09 -0.69
C SER A 90 6.04 9.78 -1.20
N SER A 91 7.36 9.68 -1.34
CA SER A 91 8.03 8.45 -1.80
C SER A 91 8.44 7.57 -0.61
N TYR A 92 8.32 6.26 -0.77
CA TYR A 92 8.83 5.25 0.15
C TYR A 92 9.71 4.25 -0.60
N GLN A 93 10.99 4.22 -0.20
CA GLN A 93 11.95 3.24 -0.69
C GLN A 93 11.96 2.04 0.25
N ALA A 94 11.47 0.89 -0.21
CA ALA A 94 11.60 -0.34 0.55
C ALA A 94 13.09 -0.67 0.79
N ARG A 95 13.41 -1.32 1.91
CA ARG A 95 14.75 -1.83 2.20
C ARG A 95 14.65 -3.31 2.43
N SER A 96 14.92 -4.09 1.39
CA SER A 96 14.79 -5.54 1.49
C SER A 96 16.00 -6.13 2.21
N THR A 97 15.74 -7.12 3.04
CA THR A 97 16.78 -7.88 3.73
C THR A 97 16.72 -9.35 3.29
N ASN A 98 17.52 -10.23 3.88
CA ASN A 98 17.41 -11.66 3.65
C ASN A 98 16.13 -12.28 4.24
N ASN A 99 15.34 -11.52 5.02
CA ASN A 99 14.10 -11.96 5.63
C ASN A 99 12.91 -11.18 5.07
N VAL A 100 11.74 -11.84 5.04
CA VAL A 100 10.46 -11.16 4.78
C VAL A 100 10.13 -10.26 5.97
N GLN A 101 9.77 -9.00 5.68
CA GLN A 101 9.43 -8.00 6.68
C GLN A 101 7.93 -7.69 6.54
N LYS A 102 7.15 -8.00 7.57
CA LYS A 102 5.69 -7.84 7.57
C LYS A 102 5.28 -6.63 8.41
N GLN A 103 4.08 -6.11 8.17
CA GLN A 103 3.51 -4.99 8.93
C GLN A 103 4.40 -3.74 8.91
N VAL A 104 5.11 -3.53 7.80
CA VAL A 104 5.99 -2.38 7.63
C VAL A 104 5.15 -1.18 7.22
N GLN A 105 5.25 -0.06 7.94
CA GLN A 105 4.58 1.18 7.55
C GLN A 105 5.27 1.78 6.33
N PHE A 106 4.59 1.80 5.19
CA PHE A 106 5.11 2.43 3.98
C PHE A 106 4.76 3.91 3.93
N TYR A 107 3.56 4.27 4.40
CA TYR A 107 3.07 5.64 4.36
C TYR A 107 2.24 5.96 5.59
N ARG A 108 2.28 7.21 6.01
CA ARG A 108 1.34 7.80 6.97
C ARG A 108 1.09 9.24 6.55
N SER A 109 -0.17 9.61 6.38
CA SER A 109 -0.52 10.98 6.03
C SER A 109 -0.14 11.96 7.16
N PRO A 110 0.02 13.26 6.84
CA PRO A 110 -0.11 14.30 7.85
C PRO A 110 -1.52 14.28 8.47
N SER A 111 -1.73 15.06 9.52
CA SER A 111 -3.08 15.27 10.08
C SER A 111 -3.94 16.03 9.09
N LEU A 112 -5.12 15.51 8.78
CA LEU A 112 -6.07 16.08 7.82
C LEU A 112 -7.28 16.66 8.56
N SER A 113 -8.00 17.58 7.91
CA SER A 113 -9.34 17.95 8.38
C SER A 113 -10.28 16.75 8.24
N PRO A 114 -11.17 16.47 9.20
CA PRO A 114 -12.14 15.39 9.04
C PRO A 114 -13.00 15.59 7.79
N GLY A 115 -12.94 14.63 6.86
CA GLY A 115 -13.67 14.75 5.60
C GLY A 115 -13.34 13.63 4.61
N PRO A 116 -13.89 13.71 3.39
CA PRO A 116 -13.55 12.81 2.30
C PRO A 116 -12.15 13.13 1.75
N HIS A 117 -11.37 12.08 1.50
CA HIS A 117 -10.02 12.13 0.96
C HIS A 117 -9.80 10.97 -0.02
N THR A 118 -8.82 11.11 -0.90
CA THR A 118 -8.36 10.05 -1.81
C THR A 118 -6.86 9.85 -1.64
N LEU A 119 -6.46 8.61 -1.39
CA LEU A 119 -5.07 8.17 -1.42
C LEU A 119 -4.84 7.24 -2.62
#